data_AF-A0A9Q4KKQ4-F1
#
_entry.id   AF-A0A9Q4KKQ4-F1
#
_cell.length_a   1.000
_cell.length_b   1.000
_cell.length_c   1.000
_cell.angle_alpha   90.00
_cell.angle_beta   90.00
_cell.angle_gamma   90.00
#
_symmetry.space_group_name_H-M   'P 1'
#
loop_
_entity.id
_entity.type
_entity.pdbx_description
1 polymer ?
#
loop_
_entity_poly.entity_id
_entity_poly.type
_entity_poly.pdbx_seq_one_letter_code
_entity_poly.pdbx_strand_id
1 'polypeptide(L)'
;MNEKYNTVHLSQSALNAINEEVRGSGGFQTLMRKLQQKQLNGTELHYSDDDLEKIKRYAKEYNNGGYQNKFKEILKCIEKNK
;
A
#
# COMPACT_ATOMS: atom_id res chain seq x y z
N MET A 1 -11.71 -17.25 11.49
CA MET A 1 -11.98 -15.81 11.70
C MET A 1 -12.17 -15.21 10.31
N ASN A 2 -13.29 -14.54 10.04
CA ASN A 2 -13.48 -13.83 8.77
C ASN A 2 -12.63 -12.57 8.83
N GLU A 3 -11.48 -12.56 8.12
CA GLU A 3 -10.65 -11.37 8.00
C GLU A 3 -11.47 -10.30 7.27
N LYS A 4 -11.77 -9.19 7.96
CA LYS A 4 -12.54 -8.08 7.39
C LYS A 4 -11.58 -7.27 6.51
N TYR A 5 -11.91 -7.19 5.23
CA TYR A 5 -11.15 -6.40 4.27
C TYR A 5 -11.89 -5.11 3.95
N ASN A 6 -11.11 -4.04 3.79
CA ASN A 6 -11.55 -2.78 3.22
C ASN A 6 -11.11 -2.69 1.76
N THR A 7 -11.80 -1.88 0.97
CA THR A 7 -11.51 -1.66 -0.45
C THR A 7 -11.33 -0.18 -0.72
N VAL A 8 -10.37 0.17 -1.58
CA VAL A 8 -10.14 1.56 -2.00
C VAL A 8 -9.76 1.61 -3.48
N HIS A 9 -10.24 2.62 -4.21
CA HIS A 9 -9.74 2.93 -5.55
C HIS A 9 -8.39 3.65 -5.48
N LEU A 10 -7.42 3.16 -6.24
CA LEU A 10 -6.09 3.75 -6.34
C LEU A 10 -6.06 4.85 -7.41
N SER A 11 -5.39 5.97 -7.10
CA SER A 11 -5.04 6.97 -8.10
C SER A 11 -3.99 6.44 -9.07
N GLN A 12 -3.78 7.11 -10.21
CA GLN A 12 -2.69 6.76 -11.12
C GLN A 12 -1.31 6.80 -10.44
N SER A 13 -1.07 7.74 -9.52
CA SER A 13 0.19 7.81 -8.76
C SER A 13 0.36 6.61 -7.81
N ALA A 14 -0.71 6.18 -7.14
CA ALA A 14 -0.69 5.01 -6.28
C ALA A 14 -0.56 3.70 -7.09
N LEU A 15 -1.15 3.64 -8.29
CA LEU A 15 -0.99 2.53 -9.22
C LEU A 15 0.45 2.41 -9.73
N ASN A 16 1.08 3.52 -10.09
CA ASN A 16 2.48 3.51 -10.48
C ASN A 16 3.36 3.04 -9.30
N ALA A 17 3.07 3.55 -8.09
CA ALA A 17 3.81 3.19 -6.89
C ALA A 17 3.69 1.70 -6.51
N ILE A 18 2.49 1.14 -6.56
CA ILE A 18 2.23 -0.26 -6.17
C ILE A 18 2.75 -1.23 -7.23
N ASN A 19 2.68 -0.90 -8.53
CA ASN A 19 3.09 -1.80 -9.61
C ASN A 19 4.59 -1.81 -9.90
N GLU A 20 5.37 -0.92 -9.28
CA GLU A 20 6.81 -0.93 -9.42
C GLU A 20 7.44 -2.24 -8.94
N GLU A 21 8.46 -2.72 -9.66
CA GLU A 21 9.20 -3.92 -9.31
C GLU A 21 9.78 -3.85 -7.89
N VAL A 22 9.50 -4.87 -7.08
CA VAL A 22 9.99 -4.95 -5.69
C VAL A 22 11.29 -5.74 -5.61
N ARG A 23 12.42 -5.03 -5.47
CA ARG A 23 13.76 -5.62 -5.27
C ARG A 23 14.16 -5.69 -3.80
N GLY A 24 14.72 -6.83 -3.37
CA GLY A 24 15.19 -7.09 -1.99
C GLY A 24 14.17 -7.80 -1.08
N SER A 25 14.51 -8.01 0.20
CA SER A 25 13.76 -8.88 1.13
C SER A 25 13.38 -8.24 2.48
N GLY A 26 13.36 -6.91 2.58
CA GLY A 26 13.00 -6.19 3.81
C GLY A 26 11.49 -6.06 4.06
N GLY A 27 11.14 -5.49 5.23
CA GLY A 27 9.75 -5.30 5.64
C GLY A 27 8.91 -4.46 4.66
N PHE A 28 9.49 -3.38 4.12
CA PHE A 28 8.86 -2.56 3.08
C PHE A 28 8.53 -3.39 1.83
N GLN A 29 9.48 -4.20 1.37
CA GLN A 29 9.33 -5.07 0.21
C GLN A 29 8.26 -6.14 0.43
N THR A 30 8.28 -6.77 1.60
CA THR A 30 7.31 -7.80 1.97
C THR A 30 5.89 -7.22 1.99
N LEU A 31 5.71 -6.03 2.57
CA LEU A 31 4.41 -5.36 2.54
C LEU A 31 4.01 -5.00 1.11
N MET A 32 4.91 -4.41 0.31
CA MET A 32 4.58 -4.01 -1.05
C MET A 32 4.13 -5.20 -1.91
N ARG A 33 4.82 -6.34 -1.84
CA ARG A 33 4.40 -7.58 -2.55
C ARG A 33 3.03 -8.06 -2.08
N LYS A 34 2.76 -7.99 -0.78
CA LYS A 34 1.45 -8.34 -0.23
C LYS A 34 0.37 -7.43 -0.81
N LEU A 35 0.61 -6.12 -0.90
CA LEU A 35 -0.35 -5.18 -1.48
C LEU A 35 -0.57 -5.42 -2.98
N GLN A 36 0.50 -5.70 -3.74
CA GLN A 36 0.40 -6.09 -5.16
C GLN A 36 -0.51 -7.31 -5.36
N GLN A 37 -0.37 -8.34 -4.50
CA GLN A 37 -1.22 -9.53 -4.55
C GLN A 37 -2.68 -9.28 -4.16
N LYS A 38 -2.95 -8.19 -3.44
CA LYS A 38 -4.31 -7.80 -3.00
C LYS A 38 -4.94 -6.74 -3.90
N GLN A 39 -4.30 -6.38 -5.01
CA GLN A 39 -4.88 -5.51 -6.01
C GLN A 39 -5.97 -6.27 -6.79
N LEU A 40 -7.14 -5.66 -6.91
CA LEU A 40 -8.27 -6.17 -7.68
C LEU A 40 -8.48 -5.33 -8.93
N ASN A 41 -8.84 -6.00 -10.04
CA ASN A 41 -9.24 -5.36 -11.30
C ASN A 41 -8.23 -4.30 -11.81
N GLY A 42 -6.96 -4.39 -11.39
CA GLY A 42 -5.91 -3.43 -11.71
C GLY A 42 -6.06 -2.02 -11.13
N THR A 43 -7.14 -1.68 -10.40
CA THR A 43 -7.42 -0.31 -9.93
C THR A 43 -7.85 -0.20 -8.47
N GLU A 44 -8.20 -1.32 -7.85
CA GLU A 44 -8.69 -1.37 -6.47
C GLU A 44 -7.67 -2.09 -5.59
N LEU A 45 -7.56 -1.68 -4.33
CA LEU A 45 -6.74 -2.37 -3.34
C LEU A 45 -7.62 -2.91 -2.23
N HIS A 46 -7.56 -4.22 -2.01
CA HIS A 46 -8.08 -4.84 -0.79
C HIS A 46 -7.01 -4.80 0.30
N TYR A 47 -7.36 -4.34 1.49
CA TYR A 47 -6.42 -4.27 2.62
C TYR A 47 -7.12 -4.56 3.94
N SER A 48 -6.40 -5.20 4.86
CA SER A 48 -6.88 -5.40 6.25
C SER A 48 -6.44 -4.22 7.13
N ASP A 49 -6.97 -4.16 8.36
CA ASP A 49 -6.55 -3.14 9.33
C ASP A 49 -5.05 -3.25 9.66
N ASP A 50 -4.50 -4.47 9.74
CA ASP A 50 -3.06 -4.72 9.90
C ASP A 50 -2.24 -4.14 8.74
N ASP A 51 -2.73 -4.26 7.51
CA ASP A 51 -2.07 -3.69 6.34
C ASP A 51 -2.08 -2.16 6.42
N LEU A 52 -3.23 -1.56 6.82
CA LEU A 52 -3.36 -0.13 7.03
C LEU A 52 -2.39 0.40 8.10
N GLU A 53 -2.24 -0.29 9.22
CA GLU A 53 -1.30 0.10 10.27
C GLU A 53 0.15 0.09 9.77
N LYS A 54 0.53 -0.96 9.02
CA LYS A 54 1.88 -1.05 8.43
C LYS A 54 2.11 0.01 7.36
N ILE A 55 1.12 0.29 6.51
CA ILE A 55 1.17 1.37 5.52
C ILE A 55 1.40 2.71 6.23
N LYS A 56 0.63 3.01 7.27
CA LYS A 56 0.77 4.25 8.07
C LYS A 56 2.16 4.36 8.70
N ARG A 57 2.66 3.26 9.29
CA ARG A 57 3.99 3.21 9.89
C ARG A 57 5.07 3.51 8.86
N TYR A 58 5.06 2.78 7.74
CA TYR A 58 6.07 2.91 6.68
C TYR A 58 5.96 4.19 5.88
N ALA A 59 4.79 4.85 5.84
CA ALA A 59 4.63 6.18 5.25
C ALA A 59 5.24 7.30 6.13
N LYS A 60 5.27 7.13 7.46
CA LYS A 60 5.73 8.13 8.43
C LYS A 60 7.24 8.12 8.70
N GLU A 61 7.97 7.02 8.46
CA GLU A 61 9.40 6.96 8.80
C GLU A 61 10.24 8.01 8.06
N TYR A 62 11.09 8.76 8.77
CA TYR A 62 11.64 10.07 8.35
C TYR A 62 12.65 10.07 7.18
N ASN A 63 13.05 8.91 6.66
CA ASN A 63 14.02 8.82 5.57
C ASN A 63 13.30 8.86 4.21
N ASN A 64 13.04 10.08 3.70
CA ASN A 64 12.42 10.40 2.42
C ASN A 64 12.97 9.57 1.24
N GLY A 65 12.46 8.36 1.04
CA GLY A 65 13.00 7.39 0.08
C GLY A 65 11.93 6.53 -0.59
N GLY A 66 12.38 5.71 -1.55
CA GLY A 66 11.56 5.00 -2.53
C GLY A 66 10.27 4.37 -1.97
N TYR A 67 10.36 3.39 -1.08
CA TYR A 67 9.17 2.70 -0.56
C TYR A 67 8.28 3.58 0.31
N GLN A 68 8.85 4.48 1.11
CA GLN A 68 8.05 5.40 1.92
C GLN A 68 7.15 6.26 1.04
N ASN A 69 7.69 6.82 -0.05
CA ASN A 69 6.89 7.64 -0.97
C ASN A 69 5.80 6.80 -1.64
N LYS A 70 6.08 5.54 -1.98
CA LYS A 70 5.06 4.62 -2.48
C LYS A 70 3.92 4.41 -1.47
N PHE A 71 4.26 4.17 -0.21
CA PHE A 71 3.25 4.00 0.86
C PHE A 71 2.48 5.29 1.15
N LYS A 72 3.09 6.47 1.01
CA LYS A 72 2.39 7.76 1.11
C LYS A 72 1.33 7.90 0.02
N GLU A 73 1.64 7.55 -1.23
CA GLU A 73 0.66 7.62 -2.33
C GLU A 73 -0.52 6.68 -2.09
N ILE A 74 -0.27 5.45 -1.65
CA ILE A 74 -1.33 4.50 -1.30
C ILE A 74 -2.17 5.02 -0.11
N LEU A 75 -1.52 5.53 0.94
CA LEU A 75 -2.19 6.05 2.13
C LEU A 75 -3.12 7.22 1.80
N LYS A 76 -2.71 8.14 0.90
CA LYS A 76 -3.55 9.24 0.44
C LYS A 76 -4.88 8.76 -0.16
N CYS A 77 -4.88 7.67 -0.92
CA CYS A 77 -6.12 7.11 -1.48
C CYS A 77 -7.03 6.56 -0.39
N ILE A 78 -6.45 5.89 0.62
CA ILE A 78 -7.18 5.35 1.77
C ILE A 78 -7.81 6.46 2.61
N GLU A 79 -7.06 7.53 2.88
CA GLU A 79 -7.54 8.65 3.72
C GLU A 79 -8.57 9.53 3.01
N LYS A 80 -8.51 9.66 1.68
CA LYS A 80 -9.51 10.41 0.89
C LYS A 80 -10.88 9.74 0.80
N ASN A 81 -10.98 8.43 1.09
CA ASN A 81 -12.22 7.66 1.04
C ASN A 81 -12.92 7.55 2.42
N LYS A 82 -12.47 8.31 3.42
CA LYS A 82 -13.12 8.44 4.73
C LYS A 82 -13.92 9.73 4.82
#